data_AF-A0A2I4BT59-F1
#
_entry.id   AF-A0A2I4BT59-F1
#
_cell.length_a   1.000
_cell.length_b   1.000
_cell.length_c   1.000
_cell.angle_alpha   90.00
_cell.angle_beta   90.00
_cell.angle_gamma   90.00
#
_symmetry.space_group_name_H-M   'P 1'
#
loop_
_entity.id
_entity.type
_entity.pdbx_description
1 polymer ?
#
loop_
_entity_poly.entity_id
_entity_poly.type
_entity_poly.pdbx_seq_one_letter_code
_entity_poly.pdbx_strand_id
1 'polypeptide(L)'
;MNTNISSNVSLHNSTNHKRYHGPLWYHYPECEETPYSFIFYYGVKVLNFLVGSPSNIFVIWQIASKKKNTSTSDIFIFNLALLDAYFCLMTPIELTNRMLWSNEYVWYFQRFAYGVKDLTPLFLVCICMDRYIAVVHPVFFSRYRDSMARTTISVVVWILMMPYSLTKSIFGIMSTTDVFGGVILFAFAIMVFCNISVIWVLRHSVAGKEVMHPVKKKAFKMVLKNLAIIVVNYLTPVATMPFVPVYSYIEYRCFISIIVFSIMDLSCIIEPLLYITKMEKLNVMCCKQDSTESPSDAKV
;
A
#
# COMPACT_ATOMS: atom_id res chain seq x y z
N MET A 1 -46.38 27.38 -45.51
CA MET A 1 -46.60 25.97 -45.10
C MET A 1 -45.64 25.14 -45.92
N ASN A 2 -44.51 24.76 -45.32
CA ASN A 2 -43.36 24.23 -46.01
C ASN A 2 -43.32 22.68 -45.95
N THR A 3 -42.92 22.13 -47.08
CA THR A 3 -42.03 20.96 -47.29
C THR A 3 -42.53 19.55 -47.00
N ASN A 4 -42.80 18.84 -48.10
CA ASN A 4 -42.45 17.45 -48.33
C ASN A 4 -41.04 17.14 -47.81
N ILE A 5 -40.88 16.11 -46.99
CA ILE A 5 -39.58 15.46 -46.77
C ILE A 5 -39.77 13.96 -46.94
N SER A 6 -39.34 13.52 -48.11
CA SER A 6 -39.11 12.15 -48.48
C SER A 6 -38.09 11.50 -47.55
N SER A 7 -38.42 10.29 -47.14
CA SER A 7 -37.55 9.26 -46.57
C SER A 7 -36.15 9.23 -47.21
N ASN A 8 -35.11 9.39 -46.38
CA ASN A 8 -33.77 8.89 -46.66
C ASN A 8 -33.15 8.33 -45.37
N VAL A 9 -33.33 7.03 -45.20
CA VAL A 9 -32.52 6.20 -44.31
C VAL A 9 -31.14 6.11 -44.93
N SER A 10 -30.19 6.90 -44.44
CA SER A 10 -28.77 6.71 -44.73
C SER A 10 -28.12 5.97 -43.57
N LEU A 11 -27.98 4.64 -43.73
CA LEU A 11 -27.02 3.82 -43.00
C LEU A 11 -25.64 4.49 -43.07
N HIS A 12 -25.21 5.16 -42.01
CA HIS A 12 -23.81 5.56 -41.89
C HIS A 12 -23.02 4.40 -41.26
N ASN A 13 -22.76 3.38 -42.08
CA ASN A 13 -21.76 2.37 -41.78
C ASN A 13 -20.40 2.94 -42.18
N SER A 14 -19.60 3.35 -41.21
CA SER A 14 -18.17 3.60 -41.41
C SER A 14 -17.43 3.25 -40.13
N THR A 15 -17.04 1.98 -40.10
CA THR A 15 -15.89 1.45 -39.37
C THR A 15 -14.66 2.31 -39.62
N ASN A 16 -14.40 3.24 -38.71
CA ASN A 16 -13.09 3.89 -38.54
C ASN A 16 -12.81 4.00 -37.04
N HIS A 17 -12.48 2.87 -36.42
CA HIS A 17 -11.78 2.88 -35.14
C HIS A 17 -10.38 3.44 -35.37
N LYS A 18 -10.26 4.78 -35.39
CA LYS A 18 -8.97 5.44 -35.22
C LYS A 18 -8.39 4.97 -33.89
N ARG A 19 -7.30 4.21 -33.94
CA ARG A 19 -6.51 3.81 -32.77
C ARG A 19 -5.82 5.09 -32.25
N TYR A 20 -6.54 5.86 -31.43
CA TYR A 20 -6.03 7.11 -30.85
C TYR A 20 -4.92 6.77 -29.84
N HIS A 21 -3.67 6.89 -30.25
CA HIS A 21 -2.54 7.02 -29.34
C HIS A 21 -2.51 8.47 -28.83
N GLY A 22 -3.45 8.81 -27.94
CA GLY A 22 -3.39 10.07 -27.20
C GLY A 22 -2.24 10.09 -26.20
N PRO A 23 -1.75 11.26 -25.77
CA PRO A 23 -0.80 11.35 -24.66
C PRO A 23 -1.35 10.73 -23.37
N LEU A 24 -0.49 10.44 -22.38
CA LEU A 24 -0.88 9.79 -21.12
C LEU A 24 -2.01 10.53 -20.35
N TRP A 25 -2.18 11.83 -20.60
CA TRP A 25 -3.23 12.68 -20.02
C TRP A 25 -4.42 12.93 -20.98
N TYR A 26 -4.54 12.25 -22.11
CA TYR A 26 -5.55 12.53 -23.16
C TYR A 26 -7.01 12.52 -22.65
N HIS A 27 -7.31 11.75 -21.59
CA HIS A 27 -8.64 11.70 -20.98
C HIS A 27 -8.90 12.84 -19.97
N TYR A 28 -7.89 13.65 -19.67
CA TYR A 28 -7.95 14.86 -18.88
C TYR A 28 -7.35 16.01 -19.69
N PRO A 29 -8.05 16.51 -20.73
CA PRO A 29 -7.54 17.61 -21.57
C PRO A 29 -7.29 18.87 -20.74
N GLU A 30 -8.05 19.06 -19.66
CA GLU A 30 -7.85 20.12 -18.65
C GLU A 30 -6.48 20.06 -17.96
N CYS A 31 -5.80 18.90 -17.98
CA CYS A 31 -4.48 18.70 -17.39
C CYS A 31 -3.33 18.77 -18.42
N GLU A 32 -3.61 19.13 -19.67
CA GLU A 32 -2.61 19.16 -20.76
C GLU A 32 -1.43 20.08 -20.46
N GLU A 33 -1.64 21.13 -19.67
CA GLU A 33 -0.59 22.07 -19.26
C GLU A 33 0.42 21.50 -18.25
N THR A 34 0.13 20.34 -17.61
CA THR A 34 0.97 19.74 -16.56
C THR A 34 1.32 18.27 -16.81
N PRO A 35 2.02 17.93 -17.92
CA PRO A 35 2.31 16.55 -18.29
C PRO A 35 3.27 15.84 -17.32
N TYR A 36 4.11 16.60 -16.61
CA TYR A 36 5.14 16.07 -15.70
C TYR A 36 4.57 15.24 -14.54
N SER A 37 3.39 15.61 -14.01
CA SER A 37 2.71 14.86 -12.95
C SER A 37 2.35 13.44 -13.41
N PHE A 38 1.82 13.33 -14.63
CA PHE A 38 1.47 12.04 -15.23
C PHE A 38 2.70 11.21 -15.56
N ILE A 39 3.79 11.83 -16.05
CA ILE A 39 5.05 11.13 -16.29
C ILE A 39 5.59 10.55 -14.97
N PHE A 40 5.61 11.34 -13.90
CA PHE A 40 6.04 10.88 -12.58
C PHE A 40 5.18 9.72 -12.08
N TYR A 41 3.85 9.88 -12.15
CA TYR A 41 2.89 8.86 -11.73
C TYR A 41 3.07 7.53 -12.48
N TYR A 42 3.16 7.57 -13.82
CA TYR A 42 3.37 6.37 -14.60
C TYR A 42 4.77 5.77 -14.40
N GLY A 43 5.77 6.61 -14.16
CA GLY A 43 7.11 6.17 -13.74
C GLY A 43 7.07 5.36 -12.44
N VAL A 44 6.37 5.86 -11.42
CA VAL A 44 6.16 5.15 -10.14
C VAL A 44 5.37 3.86 -10.36
N LYS A 45 4.32 3.88 -11.18
CA LYS A 45 3.52 2.69 -11.49
C LYS A 45 4.34 1.58 -12.16
N VAL A 46 5.14 1.93 -13.16
CA VAL A 46 6.04 0.98 -13.82
C VAL A 46 7.08 0.43 -12.84
N LEU A 47 7.66 1.30 -12.01
CA LEU A 47 8.57 0.88 -10.94
C LEU A 47 7.89 -0.10 -9.96
N ASN A 48 6.66 0.18 -9.55
CA ASN A 48 5.85 -0.69 -8.69
C ASN A 48 5.55 -2.03 -9.35
N PHE A 49 5.25 -2.06 -10.64
CA PHE A 49 5.06 -3.31 -11.37
C PHE A 49 6.37 -4.12 -11.46
N LEU A 50 7.49 -3.49 -11.81
CA LEU A 50 8.76 -4.18 -12.03
C LEU A 50 9.43 -4.64 -10.74
N VAL A 51 9.31 -3.88 -9.65
CA VAL A 51 10.00 -4.14 -8.38
C VAL A 51 9.02 -4.56 -7.29
N GLY A 52 7.88 -3.88 -7.19
CA GLY A 52 6.86 -4.14 -6.18
C GLY A 52 6.18 -5.49 -6.37
N SER A 53 5.75 -5.85 -7.58
CA SER A 53 5.15 -7.16 -7.85
C SER A 53 6.06 -8.34 -7.45
N PRO A 54 7.32 -8.46 -7.94
CA PRO A 54 8.17 -9.57 -7.54
C PRO A 54 8.50 -9.56 -6.04
N SER A 55 8.72 -8.39 -5.45
CA SER A 55 9.01 -8.29 -4.01
C SER A 55 7.83 -8.77 -3.16
N ASN A 56 6.61 -8.33 -3.47
CA ASN A 56 5.41 -8.74 -2.74
C ASN A 56 5.08 -10.23 -2.97
N ILE A 57 5.21 -10.73 -4.20
CA ILE A 57 5.02 -12.16 -4.51
C ILE A 57 6.04 -13.00 -3.72
N PHE A 58 7.28 -12.56 -3.63
CA PHE A 58 8.30 -13.23 -2.82
C PHE A 58 7.95 -13.23 -1.33
N VAL A 59 7.44 -12.13 -0.78
CA VAL A 59 6.94 -12.07 0.61
C VAL A 59 5.80 -13.06 0.84
N ILE A 60 4.82 -13.11 -0.06
CA ILE A 60 3.70 -14.06 -0.02
C ILE A 60 4.22 -15.50 -0.02
N TRP A 61 5.11 -15.83 -0.96
CA TRP A 61 5.71 -17.15 -1.08
C TRP A 61 6.49 -17.54 0.17
N GLN A 62 7.28 -16.61 0.72
CA GLN A 62 8.06 -16.85 1.92
C GLN A 62 7.16 -17.13 3.13
N ILE A 63 6.09 -16.38 3.32
CA ILE A 63 5.14 -16.59 4.42
C ILE A 63 4.38 -17.91 4.24
N ALA A 64 3.88 -18.18 3.02
CA ALA A 64 3.13 -19.41 2.71
C ALA A 64 3.99 -20.68 2.86
N SER A 65 5.31 -20.57 2.62
CA SER A 65 6.24 -21.71 2.71
C SER A 65 6.73 -22.02 4.14
N LYS A 66 6.33 -21.24 5.16
CA LYS A 66 6.74 -21.49 6.56
C LYS A 66 6.02 -22.72 7.14
N LYS A 67 6.76 -23.76 7.54
CA LYS A 67 6.21 -25.07 7.93
C LYS A 67 5.58 -25.20 9.33
N LYS A 68 5.64 -24.21 10.24
CA LYS A 68 4.90 -24.28 11.54
C LYS A 68 5.01 -23.06 12.46
N ASN A 69 5.86 -22.08 12.15
CA ASN A 69 6.10 -20.90 12.99
C ASN A 69 5.66 -19.62 12.28
N THR A 70 4.35 -19.47 12.09
CA THR A 70 3.79 -18.18 11.67
C THR A 70 4.13 -17.15 12.74
N SER A 71 4.93 -16.14 12.38
CA SER A 71 5.11 -14.98 13.24
C SER A 71 3.74 -14.35 13.44
N THR A 72 3.56 -13.75 14.61
CA THR A 72 2.29 -13.13 14.99
C THR A 72 1.77 -12.15 13.93
N SER A 73 2.63 -11.31 13.36
CA SER A 73 2.22 -10.34 12.35
C SER A 73 2.17 -10.89 10.92
N ASP A 74 2.53 -12.16 10.66
CA ASP A 74 2.63 -12.70 9.29
C ASP A 74 1.30 -12.69 8.56
N ILE A 75 0.16 -12.85 9.24
CA ILE A 75 -1.18 -12.79 8.62
C ILE A 75 -1.44 -11.39 8.04
N PHE A 76 -1.16 -10.32 8.78
CA PHE A 76 -1.37 -8.96 8.29
C PHE A 76 -0.40 -8.62 7.16
N ILE A 77 0.86 -9.06 7.27
CA ILE A 77 1.88 -8.85 6.23
C ILE A 77 1.51 -9.61 4.96
N PHE A 78 0.97 -10.81 5.07
CA PHE A 78 0.49 -11.58 3.93
C PHE A 78 -0.65 -10.86 3.20
N ASN A 79 -1.65 -10.36 3.93
CA ASN A 79 -2.75 -9.61 3.34
C ASN A 79 -2.25 -8.31 2.68
N LEU A 80 -1.37 -7.57 3.35
CA LEU A 80 -0.76 -6.35 2.80
C LEU A 80 0.00 -6.65 1.49
N ALA A 81 0.85 -7.68 1.47
CA ALA A 81 1.59 -8.07 0.28
C ALA A 81 0.66 -8.55 -0.85
N LEU A 82 -0.44 -9.24 -0.53
CA LEU A 82 -1.44 -9.66 -1.52
C LEU A 82 -2.10 -8.44 -2.19
N LEU A 83 -2.46 -7.42 -1.41
CA LEU A 83 -3.07 -6.20 -1.90
C LEU A 83 -2.11 -5.36 -2.75
N ASP A 84 -0.87 -5.19 -2.28
CA ASP A 84 0.14 -4.46 -3.04
C ASP A 84 0.52 -5.19 -4.34
N ALA A 85 0.65 -6.52 -4.31
CA ALA A 85 0.88 -7.31 -5.53
C ALA A 85 -0.28 -7.15 -6.53
N TYR A 86 -1.52 -7.26 -6.06
CA TYR A 86 -2.72 -7.05 -6.88
C TYR A 86 -2.71 -5.66 -7.54
N PHE A 87 -2.47 -4.61 -6.75
CA PHE A 87 -2.44 -3.25 -7.25
C PHE A 87 -1.30 -3.01 -8.26
N CYS A 88 -0.12 -3.57 -8.02
CA CYS A 88 1.01 -3.47 -8.96
C CYS A 88 0.69 -4.17 -10.29
N LEU A 89 0.05 -5.35 -10.25
CA LEU A 89 -0.37 -6.12 -11.44
C LEU A 89 -1.48 -5.44 -12.25
N MET A 90 -2.22 -4.48 -11.66
CA MET A 90 -3.21 -3.68 -12.40
C MET A 90 -2.60 -2.61 -13.30
N THR A 91 -1.33 -2.25 -13.09
CA THR A 91 -0.61 -1.25 -13.90
C THR A 91 -0.64 -1.53 -15.41
N PRO A 92 -0.26 -2.72 -15.92
CA PRO A 92 -0.32 -3.01 -17.35
C PRO A 92 -1.74 -2.96 -17.92
N ILE A 93 -2.75 -3.36 -17.13
CA ILE A 93 -4.16 -3.27 -17.53
C ILE A 93 -4.56 -1.79 -17.66
N GLU A 94 -4.10 -0.94 -16.74
CA GLU A 94 -4.27 0.51 -16.82
C GLU A 94 -3.69 1.12 -18.08
N LEU A 95 -2.41 0.83 -18.34
CA LEU A 95 -1.73 1.39 -19.50
C LEU A 95 -2.36 0.91 -20.81
N THR A 96 -2.71 -0.38 -20.90
CA THR A 96 -3.34 -0.97 -22.08
C THR A 96 -4.73 -0.37 -22.30
N ASN A 97 -5.53 -0.23 -21.24
CA ASN A 97 -6.85 0.37 -21.36
C ASN A 97 -6.78 1.82 -21.84
N ARG A 98 -5.84 2.59 -21.28
CA ARG A 98 -5.67 4.00 -21.63
C ARG A 98 -5.17 4.21 -23.05
N MET A 99 -4.26 3.36 -23.53
CA MET A 99 -3.60 3.53 -24.83
C MET A 99 -4.30 2.82 -26.01
N LEU A 100 -5.08 1.76 -25.75
CA LEU A 100 -5.58 0.87 -26.80
C LEU A 100 -7.08 0.62 -26.74
N TRP A 101 -7.62 0.31 -25.56
CA TRP A 101 -9.00 -0.21 -25.46
C TRP A 101 -10.05 0.86 -25.15
N SER A 102 -9.71 1.87 -24.36
CA SER A 102 -10.60 2.91 -23.86
C SER A 102 -11.94 2.33 -23.34
N ASN A 103 -11.89 1.19 -22.66
CA ASN A 103 -13.07 0.43 -22.25
C ASN A 103 -13.55 0.89 -20.86
N GLU A 104 -14.85 1.21 -20.75
CA GLU A 104 -15.47 1.69 -19.52
C GLU A 104 -15.45 0.65 -18.39
N TYR A 105 -15.69 -0.62 -18.68
CA TYR A 105 -15.66 -1.70 -17.66
C TYR A 105 -14.29 -1.83 -17.02
N VAL A 106 -13.24 -1.62 -17.81
CA VAL A 106 -11.86 -1.67 -17.31
C VAL A 106 -11.57 -0.44 -16.42
N TRP A 107 -12.15 0.72 -16.71
CA TRP A 107 -12.09 1.88 -15.81
C TRP A 107 -12.82 1.64 -14.48
N TYR A 108 -13.99 1.00 -14.50
CA TYR A 108 -14.68 0.60 -13.27
C TYR A 108 -13.82 -0.34 -12.41
N PHE A 109 -13.18 -1.31 -13.06
CA PHE A 109 -12.30 -2.27 -12.39
C PHE A 109 -11.04 -1.61 -11.82
N GLN A 110 -10.47 -0.63 -12.52
CA GLN A 110 -9.34 0.14 -12.00
C GLN A 110 -9.73 1.00 -10.80
N ARG A 111 -10.89 1.68 -10.85
CA ARG A 111 -11.40 2.44 -9.70
C ARG A 111 -11.60 1.56 -8.47
N PHE A 112 -12.07 0.33 -8.68
CA PHE A 112 -12.14 -0.68 -7.63
C PHE A 112 -10.76 -0.98 -7.04
N ALA A 113 -9.75 -1.24 -7.90
CA ALA A 113 -8.38 -1.48 -7.45
C ALA A 113 -7.77 -0.29 -6.67
N TYR A 114 -8.06 0.95 -7.09
CA TYR A 114 -7.69 2.14 -6.32
C TYR A 114 -8.39 2.20 -4.97
N GLY A 115 -9.67 1.86 -4.89
CA GLY A 115 -10.40 1.82 -3.62
C GLY A 115 -9.85 0.78 -2.64
N VAL A 116 -9.39 -0.36 -3.16
CA VAL A 116 -8.70 -1.38 -2.37
C VAL A 116 -7.38 -0.82 -1.83
N LYS A 117 -6.62 -0.12 -2.69
CA LYS A 117 -5.35 0.50 -2.29
C LYS A 117 -5.53 1.58 -1.22
N ASP A 118 -6.58 2.39 -1.30
CA ASP A 118 -6.87 3.45 -0.33
C ASP A 118 -6.99 2.95 1.11
N LEU A 119 -7.53 1.74 1.30
CA LEU A 119 -7.73 1.13 2.63
C LEU A 119 -6.67 0.12 3.03
N THR A 120 -5.72 -0.17 2.13
CA THR A 120 -4.54 -1.01 2.42
C THR A 120 -3.74 -0.54 3.66
N PRO A 121 -3.61 0.77 3.96
CA PRO A 121 -2.95 1.25 5.19
C PRO A 121 -3.55 0.73 6.50
N LEU A 122 -4.80 0.23 6.51
CA LEU A 122 -5.39 -0.40 7.69
C LEU A 122 -4.63 -1.68 8.09
N PHE A 123 -4.11 -2.45 7.14
CA PHE A 123 -3.24 -3.60 7.46
C PHE A 123 -1.91 -3.13 8.06
N LEU A 124 -1.37 -2.00 7.61
CA LEU A 124 -0.17 -1.41 8.20
C LEU A 124 -0.40 -0.92 9.64
N VAL A 125 -1.59 -0.37 9.92
CA VAL A 125 -2.06 -0.07 11.29
C VAL A 125 -2.09 -1.33 12.14
N CYS A 126 -2.68 -2.42 11.65
CA CYS A 126 -2.71 -3.70 12.37
C CYS A 126 -1.30 -4.22 12.67
N ILE A 127 -0.36 -4.10 11.73
CA ILE A 127 1.05 -4.48 11.94
C ILE A 127 1.70 -3.60 13.02
N CYS A 128 1.48 -2.28 12.98
CA CYS A 128 2.04 -1.35 13.97
C CYS A 128 1.46 -1.61 15.38
N MET A 129 0.16 -1.89 15.47
CA MET A 129 -0.52 -2.26 16.72
C MET A 129 -0.03 -3.60 17.27
N ASP A 130 0.10 -4.65 16.45
CA ASP A 130 0.62 -5.96 16.89
C ASP A 130 2.04 -5.81 17.47
N ARG A 131 2.89 -4.99 16.82
CA ARG A 131 4.23 -4.65 17.33
C ARG A 131 4.19 -3.85 18.64
N TYR A 132 3.30 -2.87 18.74
CA TYR A 132 3.10 -2.09 19.96
C TYR A 132 2.72 -3.00 21.13
N ILE A 133 1.71 -3.85 20.97
CA ILE A 133 1.24 -4.76 22.01
C ILE A 133 2.37 -5.73 22.42
N ALA A 134 3.13 -6.26 21.46
CA ALA A 134 4.26 -7.15 21.73
C ALA A 134 5.36 -6.52 22.60
N VAL A 135 5.66 -5.23 22.38
CA VAL A 135 6.76 -4.53 23.05
C VAL A 135 6.32 -3.89 24.36
N VAL A 136 5.15 -3.24 24.38
CA VAL A 136 4.66 -2.48 25.54
C VAL A 136 3.91 -3.36 26.52
N HIS A 137 3.22 -4.40 26.04
CA HIS A 137 2.40 -5.29 26.85
C HIS A 137 2.76 -6.78 26.61
N PRO A 138 4.02 -7.20 26.89
CA PRO A 138 4.50 -8.53 26.56
C PRO A 138 3.72 -9.68 27.23
N VAL A 139 3.22 -9.47 28.45
CA VAL A 139 2.40 -10.46 29.18
C VAL A 139 1.05 -10.67 28.48
N PHE A 140 0.42 -9.58 28.03
CA PHE A 140 -0.83 -9.66 27.26
C PHE A 140 -0.60 -10.34 25.91
N PHE A 141 0.48 -9.97 25.22
CA PHE A 141 0.86 -10.54 23.93
C PHE A 141 1.15 -12.06 23.99
N SER A 142 1.81 -12.52 25.06
CA SER A 142 2.06 -13.95 25.27
C SER A 142 0.75 -14.75 25.45
N ARG A 143 -0.27 -14.14 26.05
CA ARG A 143 -1.59 -14.76 26.27
C ARG A 143 -2.50 -14.68 25.04
N TYR A 144 -2.37 -13.60 24.24
CA TYR A 144 -3.15 -13.31 23.03
C TYR A 144 -2.41 -13.66 21.73
N ARG A 145 -1.58 -14.71 21.76
CA ARG A 145 -0.84 -15.19 20.58
C ARG A 145 -1.73 -15.94 19.56
N ASP A 146 -3.04 -15.79 19.67
CA ASP A 146 -4.04 -16.51 18.91
C ASP A 146 -4.10 -16.03 17.46
N SER A 147 -3.93 -16.97 16.52
CA SER A 147 -4.09 -16.72 15.10
C SER A 147 -5.53 -16.39 14.74
N MET A 148 -6.52 -16.90 15.48
CA MET A 148 -7.93 -16.64 15.18
C MET A 148 -8.28 -15.17 15.34
N ALA A 149 -7.84 -14.52 16.42
CA ALA A 149 -8.06 -13.08 16.62
C ALA A 149 -7.52 -12.23 15.45
N ARG A 150 -6.33 -12.55 14.92
CA ARG A 150 -5.74 -11.82 13.79
C ARG A 150 -6.44 -12.10 12.47
N THR A 151 -6.88 -13.34 12.26
CA THR A 151 -7.75 -13.69 11.13
C THR A 151 -9.05 -12.91 11.19
N THR A 152 -9.70 -12.84 12.35
CA THR A 152 -10.94 -12.07 12.54
C THR A 152 -10.72 -10.59 12.23
N ILE A 153 -9.65 -9.96 12.75
CA ILE A 153 -9.32 -8.57 12.43
C ILE A 153 -9.10 -8.39 10.93
N SER A 154 -8.38 -9.32 10.28
CA SER A 154 -8.14 -9.27 8.84
C SER A 154 -9.46 -9.34 8.06
N VAL A 155 -10.36 -10.24 8.44
CA VAL A 155 -11.71 -10.36 7.84
C VAL A 155 -12.50 -9.05 8.00
N VAL A 156 -12.44 -8.41 9.17
CA VAL A 156 -13.09 -7.11 9.38
C VAL A 156 -12.51 -6.05 8.45
N VAL A 157 -11.19 -5.96 8.30
CA VAL A 157 -10.55 -5.01 7.37
C VAL A 157 -11.01 -5.27 5.93
N TRP A 158 -11.09 -6.54 5.50
CA TRP A 158 -11.63 -6.90 4.18
C TRP A 158 -13.10 -6.49 4.01
N ILE A 159 -13.94 -6.69 5.03
CA ILE A 159 -15.35 -6.30 5.00
C ILE A 159 -15.52 -4.78 4.94
N LEU A 160 -14.60 -3.99 5.52
CA LEU A 160 -14.61 -2.53 5.34
C LEU A 160 -14.11 -2.12 3.95
N MET A 161 -13.11 -2.83 3.45
CA MET A 161 -12.42 -2.50 2.20
C MET A 161 -13.26 -2.78 0.96
N MET A 162 -13.96 -3.91 0.90
CA MET A 162 -14.72 -4.31 -0.29
C MET A 162 -15.88 -3.34 -0.62
N PRO A 163 -16.75 -2.94 0.33
CA PRO A 163 -17.82 -1.97 0.07
C PRO A 163 -17.28 -0.59 -0.30
N TYR A 164 -16.23 -0.11 0.37
CA TYR A 164 -15.60 1.15 0.03
C TYR A 164 -15.09 1.16 -1.41
N SER A 165 -14.40 0.08 -1.81
CA SER A 165 -13.86 -0.10 -3.16
C SER A 165 -14.96 -0.17 -4.21
N LEU A 166 -16.06 -0.85 -3.89
CA LEU A 166 -17.22 -0.93 -4.75
C LEU A 166 -17.91 0.44 -4.91
N THR A 167 -18.07 1.19 -3.82
CA THR A 167 -18.63 2.55 -3.85
C THR A 167 -17.78 3.47 -4.71
N LYS A 168 -16.44 3.42 -4.56
CA LYS A 168 -15.52 4.21 -5.41
C LYS A 168 -15.61 3.82 -6.89
N SER A 169 -15.82 2.53 -7.17
CA SER A 169 -16.00 2.04 -8.54
C SER A 169 -17.27 2.60 -9.18
N ILE A 170 -18.43 2.45 -8.52
CA ILE A 170 -19.75 2.77 -9.07
C ILE A 170 -20.04 4.28 -9.03
N PHE A 171 -19.86 4.92 -7.87
CA PHE A 171 -20.23 6.32 -7.63
C PHE A 171 -19.08 7.30 -7.92
N GLY A 172 -17.88 6.79 -8.19
CA GLY A 172 -16.72 7.58 -8.53
C GLY A 172 -15.95 8.12 -7.33
N ILE A 173 -14.83 8.80 -7.64
CA ILE A 173 -13.78 9.17 -6.68
C ILE A 173 -14.27 10.21 -5.65
N MET A 174 -15.09 11.17 -6.08
CA MET A 174 -15.56 12.25 -5.22
C MET A 174 -16.40 11.75 -4.05
N SER A 175 -17.22 10.70 -4.28
CA SER A 175 -18.08 10.13 -3.24
C SER A 175 -17.31 9.53 -2.07
N THR A 176 -16.04 9.17 -2.25
CA THR A 176 -15.23 8.45 -1.25
C THR A 176 -14.06 9.28 -0.72
N THR A 177 -13.91 10.52 -1.18
CA THR A 177 -12.75 11.37 -0.85
C THR A 177 -12.72 11.77 0.62
N ASP A 178 -13.85 12.20 1.19
CA ASP A 178 -13.92 12.59 2.60
C ASP A 178 -13.71 11.40 3.54
N VAL A 179 -14.31 10.25 3.19
CA VAL A 179 -14.13 8.99 3.91
C VAL A 179 -12.66 8.56 3.89
N PHE A 180 -12.01 8.65 2.73
CA PHE A 180 -10.57 8.39 2.62
C PHE A 180 -9.76 9.31 3.52
N GLY A 181 -10.04 10.62 3.49
CA GLY A 181 -9.37 11.62 4.33
C GLY A 181 -9.47 11.28 5.83
N GLY A 182 -10.66 10.90 6.30
CA GLY A 182 -10.88 10.48 7.69
C GLY A 182 -10.11 9.19 8.04
N VAL A 183 -10.18 8.19 7.16
CA VAL A 183 -9.51 6.90 7.40
C VAL A 183 -7.99 7.06 7.39
N ILE A 184 -7.42 7.80 6.43
CA ILE A 184 -5.97 7.97 6.32
C ILE A 184 -5.42 8.78 7.49
N LEU A 185 -6.13 9.82 7.95
CA LEU A 185 -5.78 10.58 9.15
C LEU A 185 -5.77 9.68 10.39
N PHE A 186 -6.83 8.89 10.58
CA PHE A 186 -6.93 7.95 11.69
C PHE A 186 -5.81 6.90 11.66
N ALA A 187 -5.56 6.30 10.48
CA ALA A 187 -4.50 5.33 10.28
C ALA A 187 -3.12 5.94 10.58
N PHE A 188 -2.85 7.15 10.06
CA PHE A 188 -1.61 7.87 10.30
C PHE A 188 -1.38 8.15 11.79
N ALA A 189 -2.39 8.67 12.48
CA ALA A 189 -2.30 8.98 13.91
C ALA A 189 -1.96 7.73 14.74
N ILE A 190 -2.64 6.61 14.48
CA ILE A 190 -2.36 5.35 15.17
C ILE A 190 -0.96 4.84 14.84
N MET A 191 -0.58 4.83 13.56
CA MET A 191 0.74 4.36 13.16
C MET A 191 1.86 5.16 13.83
N VAL A 192 1.76 6.48 13.86
CA VAL A 192 2.74 7.34 14.53
C VAL A 192 2.76 7.07 16.04
N PHE A 193 1.60 7.03 16.69
CA PHE A 193 1.48 6.73 18.12
C PHE A 193 2.13 5.38 18.49
N CYS A 194 1.82 4.31 17.75
CA CYS A 194 2.37 2.98 17.98
C CYS A 194 3.89 2.97 17.81
N ASN A 195 4.42 3.54 16.72
CA ASN A 195 5.86 3.54 16.46
C ASN A 195 6.63 4.39 17.49
N ILE A 196 6.10 5.55 17.90
CA ILE A 196 6.71 6.38 18.97
C ILE A 196 6.73 5.63 20.29
N SER A 197 5.63 4.96 20.64
CA SER A 197 5.54 4.19 21.89
C SER A 197 6.53 3.03 21.93
N VAL A 198 6.69 2.31 20.83
CA VAL A 198 7.71 1.25 20.69
C VAL A 198 9.12 1.84 20.84
N ILE A 199 9.41 2.97 20.20
CA ILE A 199 10.69 3.68 20.32
C ILE A 199 10.94 4.10 21.78
N TRP A 200 9.93 4.63 22.46
CA TRP A 200 10.02 5.07 23.85
C TRP A 200 10.35 3.91 24.79
N VAL A 201 9.61 2.79 24.71
CA VAL A 201 9.90 1.59 25.54
C VAL A 201 11.27 1.02 25.24
N LEU A 202 11.68 0.96 23.96
CA LEU A 202 13.01 0.49 23.57
C LEU A 202 14.13 1.39 24.13
N ARG A 203 13.95 2.71 24.13
CA ARG A 203 14.91 3.65 24.73
C ARG A 203 14.96 3.53 26.25
N HIS A 204 13.81 3.48 26.90
CA HIS A 204 13.72 3.36 28.36
C HIS A 204 14.38 2.06 28.84
N SER A 205 14.22 0.96 28.09
CA SER A 205 14.87 -0.34 28.35
C SER A 205 16.40 -0.34 28.22
N VAL A 206 17.01 0.78 27.82
CA VAL A 206 18.46 0.98 27.61
C VAL A 206 18.99 2.14 28.45
N ALA A 207 18.11 3.00 28.99
CA ALA A 207 18.50 4.06 29.91
C ALA A 207 19.20 3.46 31.14
N GLY A 208 20.49 3.80 31.34
CA GLY A 208 21.33 3.26 32.41
C GLY A 208 22.33 2.17 32.00
N LYS A 209 22.42 1.79 30.71
CA LYS A 209 23.51 0.95 30.18
C LYS A 209 24.34 1.75 29.18
N GLU A 210 25.66 1.83 29.37
CA GLU A 210 26.58 2.61 28.53
C GLU A 210 26.57 2.18 27.05
N VAL A 211 26.17 0.93 26.75
CA VAL A 211 26.11 0.39 25.40
C VAL A 211 24.79 -0.33 25.14
N MET A 212 24.07 0.12 24.11
CA MET A 212 22.85 -0.54 23.63
C MET A 212 23.19 -1.90 23.01
N HIS A 213 22.71 -2.99 23.63
CA HIS A 213 22.92 -4.35 23.12
C HIS A 213 22.59 -4.44 21.62
N PRO A 214 23.40 -5.12 20.78
CA PRO A 214 23.31 -5.07 19.32
C PRO A 214 21.91 -5.44 18.79
N VAL A 215 21.20 -6.35 19.46
CA VAL A 215 19.82 -6.74 19.10
C VAL A 215 18.83 -5.59 19.30
N LYS A 216 18.89 -4.89 20.45
CA LYS A 216 18.03 -3.73 20.73
C LYS A 216 18.36 -2.55 19.82
N LYS A 217 19.64 -2.32 19.52
CA LYS A 217 20.10 -1.30 18.55
C LYS A 217 19.53 -1.51 17.16
N LYS A 218 19.49 -2.77 16.71
CA LYS A 218 18.89 -3.15 15.44
C LYS A 218 17.37 -2.94 15.43
N ALA A 219 16.67 -3.40 16.47
CA ALA A 219 15.22 -3.21 16.60
C ALA A 219 14.84 -1.73 16.58
N PHE A 220 15.55 -0.89 17.33
CA PHE A 220 15.35 0.55 17.34
C PHE A 220 15.54 1.18 15.95
N LYS A 221 16.65 0.87 15.26
CA LYS A 221 16.92 1.40 13.91
C LYS A 221 15.87 0.94 12.89
N MET A 222 15.36 -0.27 13.02
CA MET A 222 14.29 -0.80 12.15
C MET A 222 12.98 -0.05 12.36
N VAL A 223 12.55 0.17 13.61
CA VAL A 223 11.31 0.91 13.92
C VAL A 223 11.44 2.37 13.51
N LEU A 224 12.61 3.00 13.70
CA LEU A 224 12.86 4.37 13.25
C LEU A 224 12.74 4.50 11.72
N LYS A 225 13.29 3.54 10.96
CA LYS A 225 13.10 3.51 9.51
C LYS A 225 11.62 3.38 9.13
N ASN A 226 10.89 2.49 9.79
CA ASN A 226 9.45 2.32 9.55
C ASN A 226 8.67 3.61 9.81
N LEU A 227 8.95 4.30 10.92
CA LEU A 227 8.35 5.60 11.24
C LEU A 227 8.67 6.64 10.17
N ALA A 228 9.92 6.73 9.72
CA ALA A 228 10.31 7.67 8.66
C ALA A 228 9.56 7.40 7.35
N ILE A 229 9.41 6.13 6.95
CA ILE A 229 8.65 5.73 5.76
C ILE A 229 7.18 6.13 5.89
N ILE A 230 6.57 5.85 7.05
CA ILE A 230 5.17 6.19 7.32
C ILE A 230 4.95 7.70 7.24
N VAL A 231 5.85 8.49 7.83
CA VAL A 231 5.80 9.94 7.76
C VAL A 231 5.93 10.41 6.31
N VAL A 232 6.94 9.96 5.55
CA VAL A 232 7.14 10.42 4.17
C VAL A 232 5.95 10.05 3.26
N ASN A 233 5.42 8.84 3.37
CA ASN A 233 4.41 8.34 2.44
C ASN A 233 2.99 8.82 2.79
N TYR A 234 2.65 8.89 4.09
CA TYR A 234 1.27 9.14 4.53
C TYR A 234 1.04 10.51 5.13
N LEU A 235 2.10 11.23 5.55
CA LEU A 235 1.93 12.65 5.94
C LEU A 235 1.49 13.47 4.75
N THR A 236 1.98 13.17 3.54
CA THR A 236 1.67 13.95 2.35
C THR A 236 0.15 13.97 2.04
N PRO A 237 -0.55 12.81 1.93
CA PRO A 237 -2.01 12.81 1.82
C PRO A 237 -2.71 13.54 2.98
N VAL A 238 -2.32 13.25 4.22
CA VAL A 238 -2.96 13.83 5.42
C VAL A 238 -2.80 15.35 5.48
N ALA A 239 -1.63 15.87 5.12
CA ALA A 239 -1.34 17.30 5.13
C ALA A 239 -2.06 18.02 4.01
N THR A 240 -2.32 17.37 2.86
CA THR A 240 -3.02 18.02 1.73
C THR A 240 -4.54 18.07 1.87
N MET A 241 -5.16 17.07 2.52
CA MET A 241 -6.63 16.96 2.62
C MET A 241 -7.34 18.18 3.25
N PRO A 242 -6.85 18.81 4.33
CA PRO A 242 -7.50 19.99 4.91
C PRO A 242 -7.46 21.24 4.00
N PHE A 243 -6.49 21.30 3.07
CA PHE A 243 -6.29 22.46 2.20
C PHE A 243 -6.88 22.27 0.80
N VAL A 244 -7.58 21.15 0.54
CA VAL A 244 -8.29 20.92 -0.73
C VAL A 244 -9.17 22.11 -1.14
N PRO A 245 -9.93 22.78 -0.24
CA PRO A 245 -10.76 23.92 -0.63
C PRO A 245 -9.98 25.18 -1.06
N VAL A 246 -8.68 25.24 -0.75
CA VAL A 246 -7.81 26.41 -1.07
C VAL A 246 -7.29 26.32 -2.50
N TYR A 247 -7.13 25.11 -3.03
CA TYR A 247 -6.60 24.89 -4.38
C TYR A 247 -7.70 24.98 -5.43
N SER A 248 -7.35 25.43 -6.64
CA SER A 248 -8.28 25.29 -7.75
C SER A 248 -8.52 23.81 -8.08
N TYR A 249 -9.68 23.52 -8.68
CA TYR A 249 -10.05 22.15 -9.06
C TYR A 249 -8.99 21.50 -9.96
N ILE A 250 -8.44 22.26 -10.90
CA ILE A 250 -7.43 21.79 -11.86
C ILE A 250 -6.09 21.53 -11.15
N GLU A 251 -5.60 22.46 -10.34
CA GLU A 251 -4.33 22.28 -9.60
C GLU A 251 -4.39 21.06 -8.67
N TYR A 252 -5.48 20.91 -7.93
CA TYR A 252 -5.62 19.77 -7.03
C TYR A 252 -5.70 18.44 -7.80
N ARG A 253 -6.50 18.38 -8.86
CA ARG A 253 -6.79 17.13 -9.58
C ARG A 253 -5.68 16.71 -10.54
N CYS A 254 -5.06 17.67 -11.22
CA CYS A 254 -4.06 17.41 -12.26
C CYS A 254 -2.62 17.37 -11.74
N PHE A 255 -2.37 17.96 -10.57
CA PHE A 255 -1.02 18.09 -10.04
C PHE A 255 -0.89 17.50 -8.63
N ILE A 256 -1.56 18.11 -7.65
CA ILE A 256 -1.33 17.78 -6.23
C ILE A 256 -1.73 16.33 -5.95
N SER A 257 -2.96 15.94 -6.24
CA SER A 257 -3.44 14.59 -5.98
C SER A 257 -2.58 13.52 -6.68
N ILE A 258 -2.21 13.74 -7.94
CA ILE A 258 -1.38 12.78 -8.70
C ILE A 258 -0.03 12.57 -8.02
N ILE A 259 0.67 13.64 -7.65
CA ILE A 259 1.98 13.54 -6.98
C ILE A 259 1.83 12.88 -5.60
N VAL A 260 0.84 13.30 -4.83
CA VAL A 260 0.59 12.81 -3.47
C VAL A 260 0.29 11.31 -3.46
N PHE A 261 -0.62 10.86 -4.33
CA PHE A 261 -0.94 9.43 -4.46
C PHE A 261 0.21 8.63 -5.04
N SER A 262 1.02 9.20 -5.95
CA SER A 262 2.24 8.55 -6.44
C SER A 262 3.25 8.32 -5.32
N ILE A 263 3.44 9.29 -4.42
CA ILE A 263 4.33 9.13 -3.26
C ILE A 263 3.79 8.04 -2.31
N MET A 264 2.47 8.05 -2.04
CA MET A 264 1.84 7.01 -1.24
C MET A 264 2.03 5.62 -1.84
N ASP A 265 1.96 5.49 -3.18
CA ASP A 265 2.12 4.25 -3.92
C ASP A 265 3.56 3.69 -3.87
N LEU A 266 4.58 4.49 -3.52
CA LEU A 266 5.94 3.97 -3.30
C LEU A 266 6.00 2.99 -2.12
N SER A 267 5.00 3.00 -1.23
CA SER A 267 4.88 2.03 -0.14
C SER A 267 4.91 0.58 -0.65
N CYS A 268 4.35 0.33 -1.84
CA CYS A 268 4.29 -1.00 -2.46
C CYS A 268 5.66 -1.64 -2.71
N ILE A 269 6.73 -0.85 -2.76
CA ILE A 269 8.11 -1.34 -2.91
C ILE A 269 8.85 -1.29 -1.57
N ILE A 270 8.70 -0.19 -0.84
CA ILE A 270 9.50 0.09 0.34
C ILE A 270 9.21 -0.95 1.45
N GLU A 271 7.94 -1.29 1.65
CA GLU A 271 7.50 -2.20 2.71
C GLU A 271 7.97 -3.65 2.51
N PRO A 272 7.75 -4.29 1.35
CA PRO A 272 8.23 -5.65 1.13
C PRO A 272 9.76 -5.75 1.13
N LEU A 273 10.48 -4.76 0.58
CA LEU A 273 11.95 -4.75 0.65
C LEU A 273 12.45 -4.64 2.10
N LEU A 274 11.79 -3.84 2.93
CA LEU A 274 12.10 -3.76 4.36
C LEU A 274 11.81 -5.08 5.08
N TYR A 275 10.77 -5.81 4.69
CA TYR A 275 10.48 -7.15 5.21
C TYR A 275 11.56 -8.18 4.79
N ILE A 276 11.89 -8.24 3.50
CA ILE A 276 12.88 -9.18 2.96
C ILE A 276 14.24 -8.98 3.61
N THR A 277 14.72 -7.73 3.67
CA THR A 277 16.02 -7.41 4.30
C THR A 277 16.06 -7.71 5.79
N LYS A 278 14.90 -7.72 6.47
CA LYS A 278 14.79 -8.17 7.86
C LYS A 278 14.87 -9.69 7.97
N MET A 279 14.18 -10.41 7.10
CA MET A 279 14.11 -11.88 7.10
C MET A 279 15.44 -12.53 6.70
N GLU A 280 16.09 -12.06 5.63
CA GLU A 280 17.38 -12.58 5.17
C GLU A 280 18.45 -12.47 6.27
N LYS A 281 18.44 -11.35 7.00
CA LYS A 281 19.33 -11.16 8.15
C LYS A 281 19.01 -12.06 9.33
N LEU A 282 17.76 -12.46 9.51
CA LEU A 282 17.37 -13.41 10.56
C LEU A 282 17.92 -14.80 10.23
N ASN A 283 17.78 -15.24 8.97
CA ASN A 283 18.34 -16.51 8.49
C ASN A 283 19.86 -16.56 8.65
N VAL A 284 20.59 -15.49 8.26
CA VAL A 284 22.06 -15.42 8.42
C VAL A 284 22.48 -15.47 9.90
N MET A 285 21.70 -14.90 10.81
CA MET A 285 22.01 -14.93 12.25
C MET A 285 21.78 -16.31 12.85
N CYS A 286 20.70 -17.00 12.47
CA CYS A 286 20.42 -18.37 12.88
C CYS A 286 21.49 -19.33 12.36
N CYS A 287 21.91 -19.22 11.09
CA CYS A 287 22.99 -20.05 10.54
C CYS A 287 24.33 -19.82 11.26
N LYS A 288 24.60 -18.61 11.78
CA LYS A 288 25.79 -18.35 12.60
C LYS A 288 25.70 -18.97 13.98
N GLN A 289 24.52 -19.03 14.57
CA GLN A 289 24.32 -19.66 15.89
C GLN A 289 24.46 -21.18 15.82
N ASP A 290 23.91 -21.83 14.79
CA ASP A 290 24.09 -23.27 14.55
C ASP A 290 25.56 -23.64 14.26
N SER A 291 26.36 -22.71 13.72
CA SER A 291 27.80 -22.93 13.50
C SER A 291 28.69 -22.74 14.75
N THR A 292 28.13 -22.27 15.86
CA THR A 292 28.87 -22.07 17.14
C THR A 292 28.56 -23.12 18.20
N GLU A 293 27.62 -24.04 17.96
CA GLU A 293 27.44 -25.23 18.80
C GLU A 293 28.19 -26.41 18.17
N SER A 294 29.48 -26.53 18.45
CA SER A 294 30.20 -27.81 18.31
C SER A 294 29.93 -28.69 19.54
N PRO A 295 29.71 -30.01 19.38
CA PRO A 295 29.34 -30.90 20.47
C PRO A 295 30.56 -31.23 21.34
N SER A 296 30.65 -30.61 22.52
CA SER A 296 31.52 -31.06 23.61
C SER A 296 30.69 -31.30 24.85
N ASP A 297 30.34 -32.57 25.07
CA ASP A 297 30.31 -33.32 26.34
C ASP A 297 29.31 -34.48 26.20
N ALA A 298 29.56 -35.73 26.56
CA ALA A 298 30.72 -36.59 26.63
C ALA A 298 30.12 -38.01 26.69
N LYS A 299 30.76 -39.00 26.05
CA LYS A 299 30.50 -40.42 26.31
C LYS A 299 31.14 -40.82 27.65
N VAL A 300 30.52 -41.82 28.28
CA VAL A 300 30.96 -42.65 29.43
C VAL A 300 30.68 -42.06 30.81
#